data_AF-A0A7V1SQK7-F1
#
_entry.id   AF-A0A7V1SQK7-F1
#
_cell.length_a   1.000
_cell.length_b   1.000
_cell.length_c   1.000
_cell.angle_alpha   90.00
_cell.angle_beta   90.00
_cell.angle_gamma   90.00
#
_symmetry.space_group_name_H-M   'P 1'
#
loop_
_entity.id
_entity.type
_entity.pdbx_description
1 polymer ?
#
loop_
_entity_poly.entity_id
_entity_poly.type
_entity_poly.pdbx_seq_one_letter_code
_entity_poly.pdbx_strand_id
1 'polypeptide(L)'
;MFSLAQHPKDNISTVGKNVKTLCDKMLGFIARIYFPYRNIVHHQPPLVMVGYFSEMAHVFFSTIKSIAGNEREELLKYFYEWKDVTPGNFEELLARLIEIVYNHHDISAAMATVDEFIRVLIALWNKLSTLEYIGQRKENIVVAGQQVVQAVQAKRTWTLLD
;
A
#
# COMPACT_ATOMS: atom_id res chain seq x y z
N MET A 1 17.43 -9.06 41.18
CA MET A 1 16.83 -9.92 40.13
C MET A 1 15.72 -9.11 39.46
N PHE A 2 16.09 -8.11 38.65
CA PHE A 2 15.12 -7.35 37.87
C PHE A 2 14.90 -8.11 36.56
N SER A 3 13.70 -8.67 36.41
CA SER A 3 13.25 -9.25 35.15
C SER A 3 13.10 -8.11 34.15
N LEU A 4 14.10 -7.95 33.28
CA LEU A 4 13.95 -7.21 32.04
C LEU A 4 12.90 -7.98 31.24
N ALA A 5 11.68 -7.46 31.22
CA ALA A 5 10.69 -7.82 30.23
C ALA A 5 11.36 -7.65 28.86
N GLN A 6 11.75 -8.77 28.26
CA GLN A 6 12.16 -8.81 26.87
C GLN A 6 10.97 -8.30 26.06
N HIS A 7 11.08 -7.08 25.54
CA HIS A 7 10.29 -6.66 24.40
C HIS A 7 10.43 -7.78 23.35
N PRO A 8 9.34 -8.44 22.93
CA PRO A 8 9.45 -9.50 21.95
C PRO A 8 10.02 -8.87 20.68
N LYS A 9 11.17 -9.38 20.23
CA LYS A 9 11.83 -8.98 18.98
C LYS A 9 10.76 -8.80 17.90
N ASP A 10 10.74 -7.62 17.29
CA ASP A 10 9.86 -7.21 16.20
C ASP A 10 9.69 -8.31 15.15
N ASN A 11 8.69 -9.17 15.32
CA ASN A 11 8.39 -10.21 14.36
C ASN A 11 7.51 -9.54 13.31
N ILE A 12 8.14 -8.98 12.27
CA ILE A 12 7.43 -8.34 11.15
C ILE A 12 6.43 -9.35 10.59
N SER A 13 5.15 -8.97 10.62
CA SER A 13 4.06 -9.79 10.07
C SER A 13 4.32 -10.18 8.61
N THR A 14 3.73 -11.28 8.14
CA THR A 14 3.85 -11.70 6.74
C THR A 14 3.38 -10.60 5.78
N VAL A 15 2.25 -9.95 6.10
CA VAL A 15 1.77 -8.75 5.39
C VAL A 15 2.82 -7.62 5.42
N GLY A 16 3.41 -7.34 6.58
CA GLY A 16 4.48 -6.36 6.72
C GLY A 16 5.69 -6.63 5.83
N LYS A 17 6.12 -7.89 5.73
CA LYS A 17 7.21 -8.32 4.83
C LYS A 17 6.83 -8.13 3.36
N ASN A 18 5.59 -8.45 3.00
CA ASN A 18 5.08 -8.29 1.64
C ASN A 18 4.93 -6.82 1.23
N VAL A 19 4.40 -5.97 2.12
CA VAL A 19 4.35 -4.52 1.93
C VAL A 19 5.75 -3.94 1.81
N LYS A 20 6.69 -4.35 2.66
CA LYS A 20 8.10 -3.92 2.56
C LYS A 20 8.68 -4.29 1.18
N THR A 21 8.44 -5.51 0.71
CA THR A 21 8.90 -5.98 -0.59
C THR A 21 8.35 -5.11 -1.73
N LEU A 22 7.06 -4.77 -1.69
CA LEU A 22 6.46 -3.82 -2.64
C LEU A 22 7.13 -2.44 -2.57
N CYS A 23 7.34 -1.89 -1.37
CA CYS A 23 8.02 -0.61 -1.19
C CYS A 23 9.44 -0.63 -1.76
N ASP A 24 10.23 -1.67 -1.50
CA ASP A 24 11.61 -1.79 -1.99
C ASP A 24 11.64 -1.85 -3.54
N LYS A 25 10.73 -2.63 -4.15
CA LYS A 25 10.63 -2.74 -5.62
C LYS A 25 10.19 -1.42 -6.27
N MET A 26 9.22 -0.75 -5.67
CA MET A 26 8.74 0.55 -6.15
C MET A 26 9.80 1.64 -6.00
N LEU A 27 10.49 1.69 -4.87
CA LEU A 27 11.59 2.63 -4.65
C LEU A 27 12.72 2.40 -5.65
N GLY A 28 13.09 1.14 -5.90
CA GLY A 28 14.08 0.78 -6.91
C GLY A 28 13.67 1.22 -8.32
N PHE A 29 12.40 1.03 -8.68
CA PHE A 29 11.86 1.52 -9.96
C PHE A 29 11.93 3.05 -10.06
N ILE A 30 11.46 3.77 -9.04
CA ILE A 30 11.47 5.25 -9.01
C ILE A 30 12.90 5.76 -9.13
N ALA A 31 13.85 5.20 -8.37
CA ALA A 31 15.25 5.57 -8.43
C ALA A 31 15.84 5.38 -9.84
N ARG A 32 15.51 4.26 -10.51
CA ARG A 32 15.93 3.97 -11.88
C ARG A 32 15.43 5.02 -12.89
N ILE A 33 14.16 5.42 -12.79
CA ILE A 33 13.55 6.33 -13.77
C ILE A 33 13.73 7.81 -13.41
N TYR A 34 14.16 8.14 -12.18
CA TYR A 34 14.17 9.50 -11.66
C TYR A 34 14.89 10.50 -12.58
N PHE A 35 16.12 10.19 -12.99
CA PHE A 35 16.91 11.08 -13.84
C PHE A 35 16.27 11.34 -15.21
N PRO A 36 15.95 10.32 -16.03
CA PRO A 36 15.34 10.57 -17.34
C PRO A 36 13.92 11.16 -17.22
N TYR A 37 13.11 10.70 -16.27
CA TYR A 37 11.78 11.27 -16.04
C TYR A 37 11.86 12.77 -15.74
N ARG A 38 12.78 13.20 -14.86
CA ARG A 38 12.92 14.61 -14.47
C ARG A 38 13.47 15.50 -15.59
N ASN A 39 14.40 15.00 -16.39
CA ASN A 39 15.16 15.87 -17.30
C ASN A 39 14.67 15.84 -18.75
N ILE A 40 14.05 14.75 -19.21
CA ILE A 40 13.72 14.61 -20.63
C ILE A 40 12.25 14.32 -20.92
N VAL A 41 11.44 13.86 -19.96
CA VAL A 41 10.05 13.42 -20.25
C VAL A 41 9.19 14.50 -20.88
N HIS A 42 9.38 15.77 -20.49
CA HIS A 42 8.63 16.91 -21.02
C HIS A 42 8.98 17.24 -22.48
N HIS A 43 10.09 16.71 -22.98
CA HIS A 43 10.52 16.83 -24.38
C HIS A 43 10.20 15.57 -25.19
N GLN A 44 9.61 14.55 -24.57
CA GLN A 44 9.25 13.29 -25.21
C GLN A 44 7.76 13.25 -25.59
N PRO A 45 7.35 12.41 -26.55
CA PRO A 45 5.94 12.18 -26.82
C PRO A 45 5.22 11.56 -25.60
N PRO A 46 3.90 11.78 -25.41
CA PRO A 46 3.17 11.30 -24.24
C PRO A 46 3.24 9.79 -24.01
N LEU A 47 3.44 9.01 -25.08
CA LEU A 47 3.71 7.57 -25.02
C LEU A 47 4.82 7.22 -24.02
N VAL A 48 5.91 8.00 -23.97
CA VAL A 48 7.03 7.73 -23.07
C VAL A 48 6.62 7.89 -21.61
N MET A 49 5.83 8.93 -21.31
CA MET A 49 5.28 9.13 -19.96
C MET A 49 4.34 7.98 -19.57
N VAL A 50 3.41 7.61 -20.45
CA VAL A 50 2.50 6.47 -20.24
C VAL A 50 3.29 5.18 -20.00
N GLY A 51 4.38 4.97 -20.76
CA GLY A 51 5.28 3.84 -20.62
C GLY A 51 5.86 3.71 -19.22
N TYR A 52 6.31 4.80 -18.59
CA TYR A 52 6.81 4.75 -17.22
C TYR A 52 5.74 4.24 -16.23
N PHE A 53 4.49 4.68 -16.37
CA PHE A 53 3.42 4.25 -15.47
C PHE A 53 2.96 2.81 -15.75
N SER A 54 2.96 2.39 -17.02
CA SER A 54 2.72 0.99 -17.39
C SER A 54 3.80 0.06 -16.82
N GLU A 55 5.08 0.42 -16.94
CA GLU A 55 6.18 -0.32 -16.31
C GLU A 55 6.05 -0.36 -14.78
N MET A 56 5.64 0.75 -14.16
CA MET A 56 5.42 0.81 -12.71
C MET A 56 4.29 -0.15 -12.27
N ALA A 57 3.17 -0.17 -13.00
CA ALA A 57 2.09 -1.13 -12.76
C ALA A 57 2.56 -2.58 -12.94
N HIS A 58 3.40 -2.83 -13.94
CA HIS A 58 3.98 -4.16 -14.17
C HIS A 58 4.91 -4.61 -13.04
N VAL A 59 5.77 -3.72 -12.51
CA VAL A 59 6.61 -4.00 -11.33
C VAL A 59 5.73 -4.36 -10.13
N PHE A 60 4.65 -3.61 -9.91
CA PHE A 60 3.72 -3.86 -8.82
C PHE A 60 3.01 -5.21 -8.97
N PHE A 61 2.42 -5.45 -10.14
CA PHE A 61 1.68 -6.65 -10.47
C PHE A 61 2.54 -7.90 -10.38
N SER A 62 3.73 -7.89 -10.99
CA SER A 62 4.67 -9.01 -10.93
C SER A 62 5.13 -9.30 -9.50
N THR A 63 5.35 -8.26 -8.69
CA THR A 63 5.68 -8.43 -7.26
C THR A 63 4.53 -9.10 -6.53
N ILE A 64 3.28 -8.65 -6.71
CA ILE A 64 2.09 -9.32 -6.13
C ILE A 64 1.99 -10.77 -6.57
N LYS A 65 2.16 -11.05 -7.86
CA LYS A 65 2.03 -12.41 -8.41
C LYS A 65 3.15 -13.34 -7.95
N SER A 66 4.30 -12.81 -7.54
CA SER A 66 5.40 -13.59 -6.96
C SER A 66 5.17 -14.04 -5.51
N ILE A 67 4.22 -13.44 -4.80
CA ILE A 67 3.86 -13.80 -3.43
C ILE A 67 3.02 -15.09 -3.43
N ALA A 68 3.22 -15.94 -2.42
CA ALA A 68 2.45 -17.18 -2.23
C ALA A 68 0.94 -16.90 -2.19
N GLY A 69 0.12 -17.77 -2.77
CA GLY A 69 -1.30 -17.49 -3.03
C GLY A 69 -2.11 -17.08 -1.80
N ASN A 70 -1.92 -17.74 -0.67
CA ASN A 70 -2.55 -17.42 0.62
C ASN A 70 -2.09 -16.05 1.15
N GLU A 71 -0.79 -15.77 1.11
CA GLU A 71 -0.23 -14.50 1.58
C GLU A 71 -0.61 -13.32 0.66
N ARG A 72 -0.74 -13.58 -0.65
CA ARG A 72 -1.22 -12.62 -1.63
C ARG A 72 -2.67 -12.23 -1.37
N GLU A 73 -3.53 -13.22 -1.14
CA GLU A 73 -4.93 -12.96 -0.78
C GLU A 73 -5.01 -12.15 0.51
N GLU A 74 -4.21 -12.50 1.51
CA GLU A 74 -4.13 -11.78 2.77
C GLU A 74 -3.70 -10.32 2.59
N LEU A 75 -2.68 -10.07 1.75
CA LEU A 75 -2.19 -8.74 1.40
C LEU A 75 -3.26 -7.91 0.68
N LEU A 76 -3.97 -8.48 -0.29
CA LEU A 76 -5.01 -7.77 -1.03
C LEU A 76 -6.21 -7.43 -0.13
N LYS A 77 -6.59 -8.34 0.78
CA LYS A 77 -7.59 -8.05 1.83
C LYS A 77 -7.13 -6.93 2.74
N TYR A 78 -5.85 -6.91 3.11
CA TYR A 78 -5.27 -5.84 3.91
C TYR A 78 -5.33 -4.48 3.19
N PHE A 79 -5.06 -4.43 1.88
CA PHE A 79 -5.25 -3.20 1.10
C PHE A 79 -6.70 -2.76 1.07
N TYR A 80 -7.63 -3.68 0.85
CA TYR A 80 -9.07 -3.42 0.87
C TYR A 80 -9.54 -2.85 2.22
N GLU A 81 -9.05 -3.40 3.33
CA GLU A 81 -9.36 -2.89 4.67
C GLU A 81 -8.97 -1.42 4.80
N TRP A 82 -7.79 -1.03 4.32
CA TRP A 82 -7.28 0.33 4.52
C TRP A 82 -7.76 1.32 3.47
N LYS A 83 -8.01 0.85 2.25
CA LYS A 83 -8.52 1.62 1.14
C LYS A 83 -9.63 0.79 0.50
N ASP A 84 -10.84 1.33 0.40
CA ASP A 84 -12.03 0.66 -0.17
C ASP A 84 -11.89 0.39 -1.70
N VAL A 85 -10.89 -0.39 -2.08
CA VAL A 85 -10.58 -0.85 -3.43
C VAL A 85 -10.47 -2.35 -3.32
N THR A 86 -11.42 -3.06 -3.91
CA THR A 86 -11.49 -4.51 -3.82
C THR A 86 -10.26 -5.16 -4.46
N PRO A 87 -9.86 -6.37 -4.03
CA PRO A 87 -8.77 -7.11 -4.66
C PRO A 87 -8.91 -7.21 -6.18
N GLY A 88 -10.12 -7.54 -6.66
CA GLY A 88 -10.41 -7.65 -8.09
C GLY A 88 -10.24 -6.33 -8.84
N ASN A 89 -10.82 -5.23 -8.33
CA ASN A 89 -10.70 -3.92 -8.98
C ASN A 89 -9.24 -3.43 -8.99
N PHE A 90 -8.48 -3.74 -7.93
CA PHE A 90 -7.07 -3.39 -7.88
C PHE A 90 -6.25 -4.15 -8.92
N GLU A 91 -6.44 -5.48 -9.02
CA GLU A 91 -5.77 -6.30 -10.04
C GLU A 91 -6.19 -5.91 -11.47
N GLU A 92 -7.46 -5.59 -11.70
CA GLU A 92 -7.97 -5.12 -12.99
C GLU A 92 -7.37 -3.76 -13.37
N LEU A 93 -7.26 -2.83 -12.43
CA LEU A 93 -6.60 -1.53 -12.65
C LEU A 93 -5.14 -1.71 -13.09
N LEU A 94 -4.40 -2.61 -12.43
CA LEU A 94 -3.04 -2.95 -12.84
C LEU A 94 -3.01 -3.55 -14.25
N ALA A 95 -3.87 -4.52 -14.54
CA ALA A 95 -3.94 -5.17 -15.84
C ALA A 95 -4.27 -4.18 -16.97
N ARG A 96 -5.28 -3.32 -16.78
CA ARG A 96 -5.65 -2.28 -17.76
C ARG A 96 -4.49 -1.36 -18.12
N LEU A 97 -3.69 -0.95 -17.14
CA LEU A 97 -2.55 -0.08 -17.38
C LEU A 97 -1.34 -0.82 -17.98
N ILE A 98 -1.16 -2.10 -17.66
CA ILE A 98 -0.15 -2.96 -18.27
C ILE A 98 -0.46 -3.19 -19.75
N GLU A 99 -1.72 -3.47 -20.08
CA GLU A 99 -2.16 -3.81 -21.44
C GLU A 99 -2.54 -2.58 -22.29
N ILE A 100 -2.15 -1.39 -21.84
CA ILE A 100 -2.51 -0.14 -22.48
C ILE A 100 -1.98 -0.08 -23.92
N VAL A 101 -2.88 0.09 -24.89
CA VAL A 101 -2.52 0.35 -26.29
C VAL A 101 -2.62 1.86 -26.53
N TYR A 102 -1.46 2.52 -26.61
CA TYR A 102 -1.40 3.96 -26.78
C TYR A 102 -1.92 4.41 -28.15
N ASN A 103 -2.84 5.38 -28.15
CA ASN A 103 -3.34 6.05 -29.36
C ASN A 103 -2.98 7.54 -29.30
N HIS A 104 -2.14 8.02 -30.22
CA HIS A 104 -1.75 9.44 -30.24
C HIS A 104 -2.92 10.38 -30.58
N HIS A 105 -3.97 9.89 -31.24
CA HIS A 105 -5.17 10.67 -31.53
C HIS A 105 -6.14 10.74 -30.34
N ASP A 106 -5.93 9.91 -29.31
CA ASP A 106 -6.72 9.87 -28.08
C ASP A 106 -5.81 9.69 -26.86
N ILE A 107 -4.98 10.70 -26.61
CA ILE A 107 -4.06 10.73 -25.47
C ILE A 107 -4.83 10.74 -24.14
N SER A 108 -6.05 11.31 -24.13
CA SER A 108 -6.87 11.46 -22.94
C SER A 108 -7.21 10.11 -22.32
N ALA A 109 -7.58 9.11 -23.12
CA ALA A 109 -7.88 7.76 -22.61
C ALA A 109 -6.68 7.14 -21.88
N ALA A 110 -5.48 7.29 -22.42
CA ALA A 110 -4.27 6.76 -21.79
C ALA A 110 -3.93 7.50 -20.48
N MET A 111 -4.01 8.84 -20.51
CA MET A 111 -3.73 9.67 -19.34
C MET A 111 -4.77 9.47 -18.22
N ALA A 112 -6.03 9.20 -18.55
CA ALA A 112 -7.07 8.89 -17.58
C ALA A 112 -6.78 7.58 -16.82
N THR A 113 -6.36 6.53 -17.53
CA THR A 113 -5.96 5.26 -16.90
C THR A 113 -4.73 5.44 -15.99
N VAL A 114 -3.76 6.25 -16.42
CA VAL A 114 -2.59 6.61 -15.60
C VAL A 114 -3.00 7.39 -14.35
N ASP A 115 -3.86 8.40 -14.47
CA ASP A 115 -4.35 9.21 -13.35
C ASP A 115 -5.11 8.35 -12.33
N GLU A 116 -6.01 7.46 -12.78
CA GLU A 116 -6.73 6.52 -11.93
C GLU A 116 -5.77 5.65 -11.10
N PHE A 117 -4.78 5.05 -11.76
CA PHE A 117 -3.75 4.23 -11.12
C PHE A 117 -2.95 5.00 -10.06
N ILE A 118 -2.45 6.18 -10.42
CA ILE A 118 -1.64 7.00 -9.50
C ILE A 118 -2.48 7.43 -8.29
N ARG A 119 -3.75 7.81 -8.49
CA ARG A 119 -4.64 8.20 -7.37
C ARG A 119 -4.84 7.05 -6.38
N VAL A 120 -5.08 5.84 -6.88
CA VAL A 120 -5.24 4.66 -6.02
C VAL A 120 -3.96 4.37 -5.26
N LEU A 121 -2.80 4.38 -5.93
CA LEU A 121 -1.51 4.15 -5.26
C LEU A 121 -1.19 5.23 -4.22
N ILE A 122 -1.34 6.51 -4.55
CA ILE A 122 -1.10 7.60 -3.60
C ILE A 122 -2.01 7.46 -2.39
N ALA A 123 -3.31 7.20 -2.59
CA ALA A 123 -4.26 7.06 -1.51
C ALA A 123 -3.90 5.87 -0.60
N LEU A 124 -3.51 4.73 -1.18
CA LEU A 124 -3.10 3.55 -0.43
C LEU A 124 -1.79 3.80 0.34
N TRP A 125 -0.77 4.38 -0.29
CA TRP A 125 0.52 4.67 0.36
C TRP A 125 0.38 5.71 1.47
N ASN A 126 -0.38 6.77 1.24
CA ASN A 126 -0.70 7.77 2.26
C ASN A 126 -1.47 7.15 3.43
N LYS A 127 -2.34 6.18 3.17
CA LYS A 127 -3.03 5.51 4.28
C LYS A 127 -2.07 4.63 5.07
N LEU A 128 -1.27 3.82 4.39
CA LEU A 128 -0.30 2.92 5.02
C LEU A 128 0.75 3.69 5.84
N SER A 129 1.19 4.87 5.39
CA SER A 129 2.14 5.71 6.13
C SER A 129 1.59 6.31 7.43
N THR A 130 0.26 6.30 7.64
CA THR A 130 -0.36 6.74 8.90
C THR A 130 -0.42 5.65 9.96
N LEU A 131 -0.07 4.41 9.61
CA LEU A 131 -0.14 3.28 10.53
C LEU A 131 1.11 3.24 11.41
N GLU A 132 0.91 3.05 12.72
CA GLU A 132 2.00 2.84 13.68
C GLU A 132 2.74 1.53 13.37
N TYR A 133 2.01 0.51 12.92
CA TYR A 133 2.57 -0.79 12.53
C TYR A 133 1.87 -1.37 11.29
N ILE A 134 2.66 -1.76 10.29
CA ILE A 134 2.15 -2.45 9.10
C ILE A 134 1.85 -3.92 9.41
N GLY A 135 0.60 -4.33 9.14
CA GLY A 135 0.06 -5.63 9.50
C GLY A 135 -0.91 -5.58 10.68
N GLN A 136 -1.09 -4.41 11.29
CA GLN A 136 -2.18 -4.19 12.25
C GLN A 136 -3.51 -4.13 11.49
N ARG A 137 -4.48 -4.97 11.89
CA ARG A 137 -5.84 -4.98 11.32
C ARG A 137 -6.71 -3.91 11.97
N LYS A 138 -7.66 -3.32 11.24
CA LYS A 138 -8.57 -2.28 11.77
C LYS A 138 -9.32 -2.72 13.03
N GLU A 139 -9.77 -3.97 13.06
CA GLU A 139 -10.52 -4.53 14.19
C GLU A 139 -9.70 -4.55 15.49
N ASN A 140 -8.41 -4.86 15.40
CA ASN A 140 -7.51 -4.92 16.55
C ASN A 140 -7.29 -3.53 17.18
N ILE A 141 -7.35 -2.46 16.39
CA ILE A 141 -7.21 -1.08 16.87
C ILE A 141 -8.41 -0.68 17.72
N VAL A 142 -9.63 -1.03 17.28
CA VAL A 142 -10.87 -0.68 17.98
C VAL A 142 -10.96 -1.41 19.33
N VAL A 143 -10.60 -2.69 19.36
CA VAL A 143 -10.63 -3.51 20.58
C VAL A 143 -9.62 -3.00 21.62
N ALA A 144 -8.40 -2.64 21.20
CA ALA A 144 -7.40 -2.05 22.09
C ALA A 144 -7.90 -0.72 22.70
N GLY A 145 -8.55 0.12 21.90
CA GLY A 145 -9.18 1.36 22.37
C GLY A 145 -10.28 1.12 23.41
N GLN A 146 -11.16 0.12 23.19
CA GLN A 146 -12.22 -0.23 24.13
C GLN A 146 -11.69 -0.78 25.46
N GLN A 147 -10.65 -1.61 25.43
CA GLN A 147 -10.02 -2.12 26.65
C GLN A 147 -9.39 -1.00 27.50
N VAL A 148 -8.76 -0.01 26.87
CA VAL A 148 -8.23 1.17 27.56
C VAL A 148 -9.36 1.98 28.21
N VAL A 149 -10.45 2.22 27.49
CA VAL A 149 -11.61 2.95 28.03
C VAL A 149 -12.24 2.21 29.23
N GLN A 150 -12.39 0.89 29.12
CA GLN A 150 -12.89 0.06 30.22
C GLN A 150 -11.96 0.07 31.44
N ALA A 151 -10.64 -0.01 31.23
CA ALA A 151 -9.65 0.05 32.31
C ALA A 151 -9.67 1.41 33.02
N VAL A 152 -9.80 2.52 32.28
CA VAL A 152 -9.91 3.87 32.84
C VAL A 152 -11.22 4.07 33.60
N GLN A 153 -12.33 3.54 33.10
CA GLN A 153 -13.62 3.57 33.81
C GLN A 153 -13.56 2.75 35.09
N ALA A 154 -13.07 1.51 35.03
CA ALA A 154 -12.91 0.66 36.22
C ALA A 154 -12.07 1.37 37.28
N LYS A 155 -10.94 1.97 36.90
CA LYS A 155 -10.06 2.70 37.83
C LYS A 155 -10.72 3.92 38.49
N ARG A 156 -11.61 4.63 37.79
CA ARG A 156 -12.42 5.73 38.35
C ARG A 156 -13.49 5.25 39.33
N THR A 157 -14.08 4.08 39.11
CA THR A 157 -15.12 3.52 39.99
C THR A 157 -14.56 3.15 41.35
N TRP A 158 -13.33 2.63 41.41
CA TRP A 158 -12.65 2.30 42.67
C TRP A 158 -12.29 3.54 43.50
N THR A 159 -11.92 4.66 42.86
CA THR A 159 -11.57 5.91 43.56
C THR A 159 -12.75 6.70 44.14
N LEU A 160 -14.00 6.30 43.86
CA LEU A 160 -15.22 6.94 44.38
C LEU A 160 -15.78 6.22 45.62
N LEU A 161 -15.24 5.04 45.96
CA LEU A 161 -15.70 4.20 47.07
C LEU A 161 -14.72 4.18 48.26
N ASP A 162 -13.61 4.92 48.15
CA ASP A 162 -12.68 5.31 49.23
C ASP A 162 -12.94 6.78 49.61
#